data_AF-A0A1X0MLL8-F1
#
_entry.id   AF-A0A1X0MLL8-F1
#
_cell.length_a   1.000
_cell.length_b   1.000
_cell.length_c   1.000
_cell.angle_alpha   90.00
_cell.angle_beta   90.00
_cell.angle_gamma   90.00
#
_symmetry.space_group_name_H-M   'P 1'
#
loop_
_entity.id
_entity.type
_entity.pdbx_description
1 polymer ?
#
loop_
_entity_poly.entity_id
_entity_poly.type
_entity_poly.pdbx_seq_one_letter_code
_entity_poly.pdbx_strand_id
1 'polypeptide(L)'
;MNDLPVVRLAVNPLRFEPSFEQIPDDEAQTSEELSKALESILQTTYADNGHATRSVHAKAHGLLRGRITVYDGLPVELAQGAFAKPMTLPVAMRFSTNPGDILDDKVSTPRGLAIKIVGVE
;
A
#
# COMPACT_ATOMS: atom_id res chain seq x y z
N MET A 1 -15.04 13.83 -24.65
CA MET A 1 -16.34 13.75 -23.98
C MET A 1 -16.26 12.53 -23.09
N ASN A 2 -16.00 12.71 -21.79
CA ASN A 2 -15.98 11.60 -20.84
C ASN A 2 -17.43 11.37 -20.39
N ASP A 3 -18.09 10.38 -20.97
CA ASP A 3 -19.42 9.91 -20.56
C ASP A 3 -19.33 9.03 -19.30
N LEU A 4 -18.51 9.43 -18.33
CA LEU A 4 -18.46 8.75 -17.04
C LEU A 4 -19.57 9.35 -16.16
N PRO A 5 -20.44 8.53 -15.56
CA PRO A 5 -21.50 9.03 -14.70
C PRO A 5 -20.89 9.82 -13.54
N VAL A 6 -21.52 10.94 -13.17
CA VAL A 6 -21.19 11.68 -11.94
C VAL A 6 -21.49 10.76 -10.76
N VAL A 7 -20.47 10.05 -10.29
CA VAL A 7 -20.60 9.13 -9.15
C VAL A 7 -20.70 9.98 -7.89
N ARG A 8 -21.93 10.15 -7.38
CA ARG A 8 -22.10 10.57 -5.99
C ARG A 8 -21.69 9.41 -5.09
N LEU A 9 -20.78 9.66 -4.16
CA LEU A 9 -20.41 8.65 -3.18
C LEU A 9 -21.65 8.27 -2.36
N ALA A 10 -21.80 6.97 -2.07
CA ALA A 10 -22.89 6.46 -1.22
C ALA A 10 -22.72 6.86 0.25
N VAL A 11 -21.59 7.46 0.62
CA VAL A 11 -21.22 7.90 1.96
C VAL A 11 -20.79 9.36 1.92
N ASN A 12 -21.13 10.12 2.97
CA ASN A 12 -20.65 11.49 3.13
C ASN A 12 -19.27 11.45 3.83
N PRO A 13 -18.16 11.81 3.16
CA PRO A 13 -16.86 11.80 3.79
C PRO A 13 -16.78 12.89 4.86
N LEU A 14 -16.15 12.54 5.98
CA LEU A 14 -15.85 13.50 7.03
C LEU A 14 -14.49 14.14 6.74
N ARG A 15 -14.40 15.46 6.88
CA ARG A 15 -13.12 16.15 6.88
C ARG A 15 -12.28 15.63 8.05
N PHE A 16 -11.02 15.30 7.81
CA PHE A 16 -10.12 14.90 8.89
C PHE A 16 -10.00 16.03 9.93
N GLU A 17 -10.19 15.68 11.20
CA GLU A 17 -9.92 16.51 12.36
C GLU A 17 -9.00 15.70 13.29
N PRO A 18 -7.91 16.28 13.83
CA PRO A 18 -7.00 15.56 14.73
C PRO A 18 -7.69 14.94 15.94
N SER A 19 -8.83 15.49 16.39
CA SER A 19 -9.63 14.97 17.50
C SER A 19 -10.31 13.63 17.21
N PHE A 20 -10.37 13.19 15.95
CA PHE A 20 -10.89 11.87 15.58
C PHE A 20 -9.88 10.75 15.83
N GLU A 21 -8.59 11.09 15.88
CA GLU A 21 -7.55 10.14 16.25
C GLU A 21 -7.59 9.92 17.77
N GLN A 22 -7.74 8.65 18.15
CA GLN A 22 -7.67 8.21 19.54
C GLN A 22 -6.54 7.20 19.61
N ILE A 23 -5.43 7.59 20.23
CA ILE A 23 -4.27 6.73 20.48
C ILE A 23 -4.61 5.85 21.68
N PRO A 24 -4.70 4.52 21.53
CA PRO A 24 -4.89 3.61 22.65
C PRO A 24 -3.70 3.64 23.62
N ASP A 25 -3.96 3.40 24.90
CA ASP A 25 -2.91 3.36 25.94
C ASP A 25 -1.81 2.30 25.65
N ASP A 26 -2.16 1.26 24.89
CA ASP A 26 -1.29 0.14 24.52
C ASP A 26 -0.66 0.27 23.12
N GLU A 27 -0.83 1.39 22.42
CA GLU A 27 -0.29 1.58 21.06
C GLU A 27 1.25 1.43 21.02
N ALA A 28 1.94 2.02 22.01
CA ALA A 28 3.38 1.94 22.10
C ALA A 28 3.87 0.50 22.33
N GLN A 29 3.19 -0.23 23.21
CA GLN A 29 3.48 -1.64 23.46
C GLN A 29 3.21 -2.48 22.19
N THR A 30 2.06 -2.28 21.54
CA THR A 30 1.69 -2.97 20.30
C THR A 30 2.72 -2.72 19.21
N SER A 31 3.19 -1.48 19.06
CA SER A 31 4.22 -1.11 18.08
C SER A 31 5.56 -1.81 18.34
N GLU A 32 5.96 -1.92 19.61
CA GLU A 32 7.18 -2.63 20.01
C GLU A 32 7.05 -4.13 19.75
N GLU A 33 5.93 -4.75 20.14
CA GLU A 33 5.67 -6.18 19.91
C GLU A 33 5.65 -6.52 18.42
N LEU A 34 5.02 -5.67 17.60
CA LEU A 34 4.99 -5.84 16.15
C LEU A 34 6.39 -5.73 15.54
N SER A 35 7.20 -4.78 16.02
CA SER A 35 8.59 -4.63 15.58
C SER A 35 9.43 -5.87 15.91
N LYS A 36 9.32 -6.40 17.13
CA LYS A 36 9.99 -7.64 17.56
C LYS A 36 9.53 -8.85 16.74
N ALA A 37 8.23 -8.96 16.45
CA ALA A 37 7.70 -10.05 15.64
C ALA A 37 8.25 -10.01 14.19
N LEU A 38 8.26 -8.83 13.57
CA LEU A 38 8.81 -8.66 12.21
C LEU A 38 10.32 -8.90 12.17
N GLU A 39 11.06 -8.46 13.20
CA GLU A 39 12.49 -8.75 13.35
C GLU A 39 12.75 -10.25 13.48
N SER A 40 11.98 -10.95 14.30
CA SER A 40 12.09 -12.41 14.46
C SER A 40 11.95 -13.15 13.12
N ILE A 41 10.99 -12.73 12.28
CA ILE A 41 10.81 -13.28 10.93
C ILE A 41 12.05 -13.01 10.06
N LEU A 42 12.60 -11.80 10.08
CA LEU A 42 13.81 -11.45 9.33
C LEU A 42 15.00 -12.31 9.75
N GLN A 43 15.23 -12.46 11.05
CA GLN A 43 16.35 -13.23 11.57
C GLN A 43 16.21 -14.72 11.23
N THR A 44 15.01 -15.28 11.38
CA THR A 44 14.72 -16.67 11.06
C THR A 44 14.95 -16.95 9.58
N THR A 45 14.32 -16.16 8.71
CA THR A 45 14.43 -16.36 7.25
C THR A 45 15.84 -16.07 6.72
N TYR A 46 16.58 -15.15 7.35
CA TYR A 46 17.99 -14.93 7.04
C TYR A 46 18.86 -16.13 7.45
N ALA A 47 18.62 -16.70 8.62
CA ALA A 47 19.33 -17.89 9.07
C ALA A 47 19.08 -19.10 8.15
N ASP A 48 17.85 -19.27 7.66
CA ASP A 48 17.46 -20.38 6.79
C ASP A 48 17.95 -20.21 5.34
N ASN A 49 17.86 -19.00 4.80
CA ASN A 49 18.07 -18.74 3.36
C ASN A 49 19.39 -18.03 3.03
N GLY A 50 20.11 -17.51 4.04
CA GLY A 50 21.36 -16.76 3.88
C GLY A 50 21.22 -15.40 3.19
N HIS A 51 20.00 -14.92 2.96
CA HIS A 51 19.71 -13.66 2.27
C HIS A 51 18.69 -12.84 3.04
N ALA A 52 18.93 -11.53 3.14
CA ALA A 52 17.99 -10.61 3.74
C ALA A 52 16.80 -10.39 2.78
N THR A 53 15.63 -10.90 3.15
CA THR A 53 14.35 -10.67 2.48
C THR A 53 13.49 -9.70 3.31
N ARG A 54 12.26 -9.42 2.86
CA ARG A 54 11.30 -8.64 3.66
C ARG A 54 10.61 -9.56 4.67
N SER A 55 10.31 -9.06 5.88
CA SER A 55 9.58 -9.79 6.93
C SER A 55 8.17 -10.22 6.52
N VAL A 56 7.58 -9.48 5.59
CA VAL A 56 6.34 -9.80 4.88
C VAL A 56 6.50 -9.37 3.43
N HIS A 57 5.68 -9.93 2.55
CA HIS A 57 5.76 -9.70 1.12
C HIS A 57 7.13 -10.06 0.52
N ALA A 58 7.78 -11.12 1.02
CA ALA A 58 9.15 -11.49 0.68
C ALA A 58 9.30 -11.78 -0.81
N LYS A 59 8.51 -12.72 -1.33
CA LYS A 59 8.56 -13.10 -2.75
C LYS A 59 7.92 -12.03 -3.64
N ALA A 60 8.74 -11.43 -4.49
CA ALA A 60 8.28 -10.57 -5.58
C ALA A 60 7.91 -11.42 -6.81
N HIS A 61 6.79 -11.11 -7.45
CA HIS A 61 6.39 -11.71 -8.73
C HIS A 61 6.77 -10.82 -9.92
N GLY A 62 6.86 -9.51 -9.70
CA GLY A 62 7.21 -8.56 -10.76
C GLY A 62 7.39 -7.15 -10.23
N LEU A 63 8.33 -6.44 -10.85
CA LEU A 63 8.53 -5.00 -10.69
C LEU A 63 8.27 -4.35 -12.05
N LEU A 64 7.25 -3.49 -12.11
CA LEU A 64 6.78 -2.88 -13.34
C LEU A 64 6.97 -1.37 -13.26
N ARG A 65 7.33 -0.78 -14.40
CA ARG A 65 7.27 0.66 -14.60
C ARG A 65 6.02 0.95 -15.41
N GLY A 66 5.25 1.93 -14.96
CA GLY A 66 3.99 2.30 -15.59
C GLY A 66 3.70 3.78 -15.49
N ARG A 67 2.48 4.13 -15.84
CA ARG A 67 1.93 5.47 -15.69
C ARG A 67 0.55 5.37 -15.06
N ILE A 68 0.24 6.28 -14.15
CA ILE A 68 -1.12 6.47 -13.61
C ILE A 68 -1.67 7.77 -14.15
N THR A 69 -2.92 7.74 -14.62
CA THR A 69 -3.62 8.93 -15.11
C THR A 69 -4.72 9.29 -14.12
N VAL A 70 -4.60 10.50 -13.57
CA VAL A 70 -5.65 11.17 -12.81
C VAL A 70 -6.53 11.88 -13.82
N TYR A 71 -7.80 11.46 -13.91
CA TYR A 71 -8.75 12.05 -14.84
C TYR A 71 -9.26 13.40 -14.36
N ASP A 72 -9.74 14.21 -15.31
CA ASP A 72 -10.52 15.40 -14.99
C ASP A 72 -11.95 15.03 -14.58
N GLY A 73 -12.59 15.94 -13.84
CA GLY A 73 -13.96 15.78 -13.37
C GLY A 73 -14.14 14.72 -12.28
N LEU A 74 -13.08 14.39 -11.52
CA LEU A 74 -13.25 13.58 -10.32
C LEU A 74 -14.19 14.29 -9.33
N PRO A 75 -15.08 13.55 -8.63
CA PRO A 75 -15.80 14.10 -7.48
C PRO A 75 -14.83 14.79 -6.53
N VAL A 76 -15.24 15.93 -5.96
CA VAL A 76 -14.36 16.75 -5.10
C VAL A 76 -13.81 15.96 -3.91
N GLU A 77 -14.57 14.96 -3.47
CA GLU A 77 -14.21 14.03 -2.41
C GLU A 77 -13.05 13.11 -2.78
N LEU A 78 -12.86 12.81 -4.07
CA LEU A 78 -11.77 11.99 -4.61
C LEU A 78 -10.62 12.82 -5.19
N ALA A 79 -10.88 14.08 -5.54
CA ALA A 79 -9.89 15.01 -6.07
C ALA A 79 -9.02 15.63 -4.95
N GLN A 80 -8.26 14.81 -4.23
CA GLN A 80 -7.45 15.24 -3.08
C GLN A 80 -5.98 14.80 -3.20
N GLY A 81 -5.07 15.57 -2.58
CA GLY A 81 -3.64 15.27 -2.54
C GLY A 81 -3.04 14.98 -3.92
N ALA A 82 -2.43 13.80 -4.08
CA ALA A 82 -1.85 13.34 -5.35
C ALA A 82 -2.86 13.24 -6.52
N PHE A 83 -4.16 13.26 -6.23
CA PHE A 83 -5.24 13.17 -7.21
C PHE A 83 -5.99 14.50 -7.41
N ALA A 84 -5.51 15.60 -6.83
CA ALA A 84 -6.20 16.89 -6.83
C ALA A 84 -6.28 17.56 -8.20
N LYS A 85 -5.33 17.27 -9.11
CA LYS A 85 -5.29 17.85 -10.45
C LYS A 85 -5.19 16.75 -11.51
N PRO A 86 -5.84 16.92 -12.68
CA PRO A 86 -5.70 15.99 -13.79
C PRO A 86 -4.26 15.97 -14.28
N MET A 87 -3.63 14.79 -14.28
CA MET A 87 -2.25 14.62 -14.73
C MET A 87 -1.93 13.15 -14.98
N THR A 88 -0.81 12.89 -15.66
CA THR A 88 -0.27 11.53 -15.79
C THR A 88 1.13 11.44 -15.20
N LEU A 89 1.27 10.61 -14.17
CA LEU A 89 2.50 10.48 -13.38
C LEU A 89 3.16 9.10 -13.62
N PRO A 90 4.50 9.03 -13.59
CA PRO A 90 5.20 7.75 -13.59
C PRO A 90 4.93 6.98 -12.28
N VAL A 91 4.81 5.66 -12.40
CA VAL A 91 4.69 4.77 -11.25
C VAL A 91 5.66 3.60 -11.32
N ALA A 92 6.08 3.12 -10.15
CA ALA A 92 6.70 1.81 -9.99
C ALA A 92 5.73 0.90 -9.23
N MET A 93 5.46 -0.30 -9.74
CA MET A 93 4.52 -1.26 -9.16
C MET A 93 5.23 -2.54 -8.78
N ARG A 94 4.93 -3.10 -7.61
CA ARG A 94 5.48 -4.39 -7.14
C ARG A 94 4.37 -5.37 -6.80
N PHE A 95 4.39 -6.52 -7.46
CA PHE A 95 3.52 -7.67 -7.18
C PHE A 95 4.22 -8.65 -6.24
N SER A 96 3.51 -9.21 -5.25
CA SER A 96 4.10 -10.07 -4.22
C SER A 96 3.09 -11.02 -3.56
N THR A 97 3.57 -11.98 -2.79
CA THR A 97 2.78 -12.81 -1.85
C THR A 97 3.11 -12.45 -0.42
N ASN A 98 2.12 -12.45 0.49
CA ASN A 98 2.24 -11.92 1.85
C ASN A 98 3.31 -12.56 2.77
N PRO A 99 3.61 -13.87 2.76
CA PRO A 99 4.57 -14.45 3.70
C PRO A 99 5.96 -13.80 3.70
N GLY A 100 6.65 -13.87 4.84
CA GLY A 100 8.05 -13.49 5.00
C GLY A 100 9.04 -14.45 4.36
N ASP A 101 8.58 -15.62 3.93
CA ASP A 101 9.37 -16.63 3.24
C ASP A 101 9.02 -16.74 1.75
N ILE A 102 9.91 -17.35 0.97
CA ILE A 102 9.75 -17.53 -0.47
C ILE A 102 9.12 -18.90 -0.75
N LEU A 103 7.79 -18.91 -0.83
CA LEU A 103 7.01 -20.13 -1.11
C LEU A 103 6.78 -20.35 -2.62
N ASP A 104 6.38 -21.56 -3.01
CA ASP A 104 5.87 -21.84 -4.36
C ASP A 104 4.60 -21.01 -4.63
N ASP A 105 4.41 -20.54 -5.88
CA ASP A 105 3.26 -19.70 -6.25
C ASP A 105 1.92 -20.44 -6.17
N LYS A 106 1.94 -21.78 -6.22
CA LYS A 106 0.76 -22.63 -6.03
C LYS A 106 0.22 -22.56 -4.60
N VAL A 107 1.03 -22.12 -3.64
CA VAL A 107 0.56 -21.93 -2.26
C VAL A 107 -0.44 -20.78 -2.24
N SER A 108 -1.66 -21.11 -1.81
CA SER A 108 -2.74 -20.14 -1.69
C SER A 108 -2.40 -19.13 -0.61
N THR A 109 -2.15 -17.89 -1.01
CA THR A 109 -1.82 -16.76 -0.12
C THR A 109 -2.38 -15.46 -0.70
N PRO A 110 -2.65 -14.44 0.13
CA PRO A 110 -2.99 -13.12 -0.36
C PRO A 110 -1.91 -12.57 -1.30
N ARG A 111 -2.34 -11.83 -2.32
CA ARG A 111 -1.44 -11.14 -3.27
C ARG A 111 -1.38 -9.66 -2.95
N GLY A 112 -0.17 -9.12 -2.86
CA GLY A 112 0.09 -7.71 -2.63
C GLY A 112 0.40 -6.96 -3.92
N LEU A 113 -0.19 -5.79 -4.08
CA LEU A 113 0.17 -4.79 -5.08
C LEU A 113 0.56 -3.49 -4.37
N ALA A 114 1.85 -3.12 -4.47
CA ALA A 114 2.31 -1.81 -4.04
C ALA A 114 2.47 -0.89 -5.27
N ILE A 115 2.01 0.36 -5.17
CA ILE A 115 2.15 1.39 -6.21
C ILE A 115 2.89 2.57 -5.59
N LYS A 116 4.07 2.91 -6.13
CA LYS A 116 4.79 4.15 -5.82
C LYS A 116 4.54 5.16 -6.94
N ILE A 117 3.86 6.25 -6.61
CA ILE A 117 3.70 7.40 -7.50
C ILE A 117 4.90 8.34 -7.31
N VAL A 118 5.51 8.75 -8.42
CA VAL A 118 6.72 9.59 -8.40
C VAL A 118 6.39 10.96 -9.01
N GLY A 119 6.89 12.03 -8.40
CA GLY A 119 6.65 13.40 -8.85
C GLY A 119 5.30 13.99 -8.40
N VAL A 120 4.77 13.53 -7.26
CA VAL A 120 3.68 14.22 -6.57
C VAL A 120 4.24 15.46 -5.89
N GLU A 121 3.57 16.60 -6.06
CA GLU A 121 3.85 17.87 -5.37
C GLU A 121 2.99 18.04 -4.12
#